data_AF-A0A961B3Y5-F1
#
_entry.id   AF-A0A961B3Y5-F1
#
_cell.length_a   1.000
_cell.length_b   1.000
_cell.length_c   1.000
_cell.angle_alpha   90.00
_cell.angle_beta   90.00
_cell.angle_gamma   90.00
#
_symmetry.space_group_name_H-M   'P 1'
#
loop_
_entity.id
_entity.type
_entity.pdbx_description
1 polymer ?
#
loop_
_entity_poly.entity_id
_entity_poly.type
_entity_poly.pdbx_seq_one_letter_code
_entity_poly.pdbx_strand_id
1 'polypeptide(L)'
;MTDTVPLTEKLLMDAGGWREMKAARQIHAAGKVAEAEYRDGVLSGLVQDRGKPLRVRVRVRSATNLENACPCPLSRREGAICAHALAVGLEILDPKGPSAAPPETAIETPGASTAAKTAAADDPWPAMTELATDDAEPARLFVVIPPNLAGAWERDRAMAGIEVELAGKRALLASAGKDRTLFLDARDAPLWQALKSLSPDAVPGMLALPRAAFLRLLDALAGHPRVGFGRDRAATIEVRPFRPALRMKDFTLRVDWPAGVVPLCEAGAEVAWVLDGDTFRPVAPGLPAGMRPVFGEGLRLDPALAVPVLEALEEFFEVPAETRAGLPEVLVPSVILDLEGSLNHLEATLRFDYADGARVRPAGSGKAEPVEVAAAPDRVFVTDPAFERRAAARLESLGFAGPDAGGRFALKDKPAILHFFAHGCSRLDPSWKTSAGERFAHARTKVEPVSATFDFQPGGGENWFAMAVEFATPAGEAIPRQEIQRLLQMGQNARALPNGRFAVLDPALVDDLSEAVADCDPRQARPGLFEIDHRHAAYLRETAEASGVAVSGKAPWTRAPAEKLAFGDLGDLAATLRPYQAEGVAWLQSLAERGMGGILADDMGL
;
A
#
# COMPACT_ATOMS: atom_id res chain seq x y z
N MET A 1 10.37 -46.44 -14.28
CA MET A 1 9.14 -45.68 -14.59
C MET A 1 9.29 -44.35 -13.90
N THR A 2 9.59 -43.29 -14.63
CA THR A 2 9.66 -41.93 -14.08
C THR A 2 8.24 -41.49 -13.75
N ASP A 3 7.92 -41.36 -12.46
CA ASP A 3 6.66 -40.77 -12.01
C ASP A 3 6.60 -39.33 -12.53
N THR A 4 5.80 -39.11 -13.57
CA THR A 4 5.51 -37.77 -14.10
C THR A 4 4.61 -37.06 -13.11
N VAL A 5 5.10 -35.97 -12.53
CA VAL A 5 4.31 -35.14 -11.61
C VAL A 5 3.10 -34.58 -12.38
N PRO A 6 1.86 -34.78 -11.90
CA PRO A 6 0.69 -34.24 -12.59
C PRO A 6 0.68 -32.71 -12.47
N LEU A 7 0.51 -32.02 -13.60
CA LEU A 7 0.31 -30.57 -13.61
C LEU A 7 -1.07 -30.26 -13.01
N THR A 8 -1.11 -29.46 -11.94
CA THR A 8 -2.34 -29.03 -11.27
C THR A 8 -2.27 -27.54 -10.95
N GLU A 9 -3.42 -26.89 -10.80
CA GLU A 9 -3.45 -25.47 -10.40
C GLU A 9 -2.80 -25.26 -9.02
N LYS A 10 -2.97 -26.22 -8.10
CA LYS A 10 -2.30 -26.22 -6.80
C LYS A 10 -0.78 -26.25 -6.93
N LEU A 11 -0.22 -27.10 -7.79
CA LEU A 11 1.22 -27.14 -8.06
C LEU A 11 1.74 -25.78 -8.58
N LEU A 12 0.99 -25.16 -9.50
CA LEU A 12 1.33 -23.84 -10.03
C LEU A 12 1.28 -22.75 -8.95
N MET A 13 0.25 -22.78 -8.10
CA MET A 13 0.06 -21.87 -6.96
C MET A 13 1.18 -22.01 -5.94
N ASP A 14 1.53 -23.24 -5.55
CA ASP A 14 2.59 -23.54 -4.58
C ASP A 14 3.98 -23.15 -5.13
N ALA A 15 4.19 -23.28 -6.45
CA ALA A 15 5.48 -23.02 -7.08
C ALA A 15 5.79 -21.52 -7.31
N GLY A 16 4.81 -20.71 -7.71
CA GLY A 16 5.02 -19.28 -8.00
C GLY A 16 4.40 -18.30 -7.00
N GLY A 17 3.55 -18.78 -6.09
CA GLY A 17 2.88 -17.97 -5.08
C GLY A 17 1.73 -17.10 -5.63
N TRP A 18 0.96 -16.53 -4.70
CA TRP A 18 -0.27 -15.80 -5.00
C TRP A 18 -0.08 -14.61 -5.97
N ARG A 19 0.99 -13.84 -5.79
CA ARG A 19 1.24 -12.63 -6.60
C ARG A 19 1.49 -12.97 -8.07
N GLU A 20 2.35 -13.95 -8.34
CA GLU A 20 2.66 -14.37 -9.72
C GLU A 20 1.47 -15.07 -10.36
N MET A 21 0.69 -15.85 -9.61
CA MET A 21 -0.53 -16.49 -10.12
C MET A 21 -1.59 -15.47 -10.53
N LYS A 22 -1.75 -14.38 -9.78
CA LYS A 22 -2.66 -13.29 -10.15
C LYS A 22 -2.25 -12.65 -11.49
N ALA A 23 -0.96 -12.38 -11.68
CA ALA A 23 -0.44 -11.86 -12.93
C ALA A 23 -0.54 -12.88 -14.08
N ALA A 24 -0.29 -14.16 -13.80
CA ALA A 24 -0.43 -15.25 -14.77
C ALA A 24 -1.85 -15.38 -15.30
N ARG A 25 -2.86 -15.27 -14.42
CA ARG A 25 -4.28 -15.26 -14.82
C ARG A 25 -4.61 -14.08 -15.73
N GLN A 26 -3.98 -12.91 -15.55
CA GLN A 26 -4.17 -11.78 -16.45
C GLN A 26 -3.56 -12.02 -17.84
N ILE A 27 -2.35 -12.61 -17.89
CA ILE A 27 -1.68 -12.98 -19.16
C ILE A 27 -2.50 -14.03 -19.90
N HIS A 28 -2.97 -15.05 -19.19
CA HIS A 28 -3.82 -16.11 -19.72
C HIS A 28 -5.19 -15.58 -20.18
N ALA A 29 -5.87 -14.77 -19.37
CA ALA A 29 -7.15 -14.16 -19.75
C ALA A 29 -7.03 -13.20 -20.94
N ALA A 30 -5.85 -12.59 -21.13
CA ALA A 30 -5.56 -11.76 -22.30
C ALA A 30 -5.21 -12.56 -23.57
N GLY A 31 -5.19 -13.90 -23.52
CA GLY A 31 -4.88 -14.78 -24.64
C GLY A 31 -3.46 -14.59 -25.18
N LYS A 32 -2.50 -14.25 -24.30
CA LYS A 32 -1.11 -13.98 -24.67
C LYS A 32 -0.22 -15.21 -24.74
N VAL A 33 -0.76 -16.41 -24.49
CA VAL A 33 -0.05 -17.68 -24.63
C VAL A 33 -0.34 -18.22 -26.03
N ALA A 34 0.69 -18.30 -26.87
CA ALA A 34 0.56 -18.75 -28.25
C ALA A 34 0.74 -20.27 -28.40
N GLU A 35 1.57 -20.87 -27.53
CA GLU A 35 1.87 -22.31 -27.52
C GLU A 35 2.01 -22.77 -26.08
N ALA A 36 1.51 -23.97 -25.76
CA ALA A 36 1.70 -24.62 -24.47
C ALA A 36 1.72 -26.15 -24.61
N GLU A 37 2.69 -26.79 -23.98
CA GLU A 37 2.85 -28.25 -23.95
C GLU A 37 3.39 -28.71 -22.59
N TYR A 38 2.88 -29.83 -22.08
CA TYR A 38 3.42 -30.52 -20.91
C TYR A 38 3.66 -32.00 -21.23
N ARG A 39 4.93 -32.40 -21.29
CA ARG A 39 5.33 -33.77 -21.60
C ARG A 39 6.54 -34.18 -20.78
N ASP A 40 6.53 -35.40 -20.24
CA ASP A 40 7.65 -36.00 -19.50
C ASP A 40 8.21 -35.10 -18.37
N GLY A 41 7.30 -34.40 -17.66
CA GLY A 41 7.68 -33.49 -16.57
C GLY A 41 8.22 -32.13 -17.03
N VAL A 42 8.20 -31.82 -18.32
CA VAL A 42 8.63 -30.53 -18.88
C VAL A 42 7.44 -29.75 -19.37
N LEU A 43 7.25 -28.56 -18.80
CA LEU A 43 6.32 -27.54 -19.27
C LEU A 43 7.04 -26.62 -20.24
N SER A 44 6.50 -26.38 -21.43
CA SER A 44 7.06 -25.45 -22.40
C SER A 44 5.98 -24.68 -23.14
N GLY A 45 6.29 -23.44 -23.51
CA GLY A 45 5.35 -22.62 -24.26
C GLY A 45 5.92 -21.30 -24.75
N LEU A 46 5.11 -20.55 -25.48
CA LEU A 46 5.45 -19.23 -26.02
C LEU A 46 4.46 -18.20 -25.49
N VAL A 47 4.97 -17.16 -24.83
CA VAL A 47 4.16 -16.10 -24.22
C VAL A 47 4.54 -14.75 -24.80
N GLN A 48 3.55 -13.96 -25.21
CA GLN A 48 3.71 -12.56 -25.61
C GLN A 48 3.86 -11.68 -24.36
N ASP A 49 5.04 -11.08 -24.18
CA ASP A 49 5.28 -10.07 -23.13
C ASP A 49 5.95 -8.82 -23.74
N ARG A 50 5.38 -7.65 -23.44
CA ARG A 50 5.82 -6.34 -23.96
C ARG A 50 6.10 -6.33 -25.49
N GLY A 51 5.28 -7.05 -26.25
CA GLY A 51 5.38 -7.15 -27.72
C GLY A 51 6.50 -8.06 -28.24
N LYS A 52 7.17 -8.82 -27.36
CA LYS A 52 8.18 -9.82 -27.76
C LYS A 52 7.73 -11.23 -27.33
N PRO A 53 7.97 -12.25 -28.18
CA PRO A 53 7.70 -13.63 -27.81
C PRO A 53 8.79 -14.14 -26.84
N LEU A 54 8.37 -14.62 -25.68
CA LEU A 54 9.24 -15.28 -24.69
C LEU A 54 9.01 -16.79 -24.75
N ARG A 55 10.07 -17.55 -25.01
CA ARG A 55 10.04 -19.01 -24.92
C ARG A 55 10.26 -19.44 -23.48
N VAL A 56 9.26 -20.06 -22.89
CA VAL A 56 9.27 -20.49 -21.50
C VAL A 56 9.47 -21.99 -21.44
N ARG A 57 10.31 -22.45 -20.52
CA ARG A 57 10.49 -23.87 -20.21
C ARG A 57 10.66 -24.05 -18.71
N VAL A 58 9.89 -24.96 -18.12
CA VAL A 58 10.02 -25.37 -16.72
C VAL A 58 10.16 -26.87 -16.65
N ARG A 59 11.20 -27.36 -15.97
CA ARG A 59 11.36 -28.79 -15.68
C ARG A 59 10.87 -29.07 -14.26
N VAL A 60 9.82 -29.87 -14.15
CA VAL A 60 9.24 -30.31 -12.88
C VAL A 60 9.89 -31.63 -12.47
N ARG A 61 10.78 -31.60 -11.48
CA ARG A 61 11.43 -32.80 -10.92
C ARG A 61 10.62 -33.40 -9.77
N SER A 62 10.01 -32.54 -8.94
CA SER A 62 9.08 -32.89 -7.87
C SER A 62 8.15 -31.71 -7.59
N ALA A 63 7.15 -31.88 -6.73
CA ALA A 63 6.25 -30.79 -6.32
C ALA A 63 6.97 -29.58 -5.67
N THR A 64 8.19 -29.78 -5.16
CA THR A 64 9.00 -28.76 -4.48
C THR A 64 10.27 -28.40 -5.25
N ASN A 65 10.54 -29.03 -6.40
CA ASN A 65 11.74 -28.81 -7.20
C ASN A 65 11.37 -28.61 -8.68
N LEU A 66 11.30 -27.34 -9.07
CA LEU A 66 11.00 -26.89 -10.43
C LEU A 66 12.16 -26.00 -10.90
N GLU A 67 12.73 -26.32 -12.06
CA GLU A 67 13.77 -25.52 -12.71
C GLU A 67 13.12 -24.61 -13.76
N ASN A 68 13.13 -23.29 -13.54
CA ASN A 68 12.58 -22.32 -14.49
C ASN A 68 13.67 -21.79 -15.43
N ALA A 69 13.43 -21.89 -16.74
CA ALA A 69 14.25 -21.33 -17.80
C ALA A 69 13.46 -20.32 -18.63
N CYS A 70 12.75 -19.41 -17.96
CA CYS A 70 12.09 -18.29 -18.62
C CYS A 70 13.10 -17.13 -18.81
N PRO A 71 13.12 -16.46 -19.97
CA PRO A 71 14.03 -15.31 -20.21
C PRO A 71 13.61 -14.03 -19.46
N CYS A 72 12.57 -14.04 -18.63
CA CYS A 72 12.13 -12.84 -17.93
C CYS A 72 13.07 -12.47 -16.76
N PRO A 73 13.12 -11.20 -16.34
CA PRO A 73 14.01 -10.76 -15.25
C PRO A 73 13.85 -11.56 -13.96
N LEU A 74 12.63 -11.90 -13.56
CA LEU A 74 12.34 -12.65 -12.34
C LEU A 74 12.99 -14.05 -12.35
N SER A 75 12.78 -14.81 -13.42
CA SER A 75 13.38 -16.14 -13.58
C SER A 75 14.91 -16.06 -13.74
N ARG A 76 15.43 -15.05 -14.44
CA ARG A 76 16.88 -14.89 -14.65
C ARG A 76 17.63 -14.47 -13.38
N ARG A 77 17.02 -13.63 -12.54
CA ARG A 77 17.66 -13.09 -11.34
C ARG A 77 17.51 -14.00 -10.12
N GLU A 78 16.37 -14.63 -9.97
CA GLU A 78 16.00 -15.34 -8.74
C GLU A 78 15.80 -16.84 -8.95
N GLY A 79 15.81 -17.33 -10.20
CA GLY A 79 15.42 -18.70 -10.52
C GLY A 79 13.95 -19.02 -10.22
N ALA A 80 13.17 -18.00 -9.81
CA ALA A 80 11.81 -18.14 -9.35
C ALA A 80 10.85 -18.48 -10.50
N ILE A 81 9.76 -19.16 -10.16
CA ILE A 81 8.66 -19.46 -11.08
C ILE A 81 7.86 -18.18 -11.32
N CYS A 82 7.94 -17.66 -12.54
CA CYS A 82 7.36 -16.37 -12.90
C CYS A 82 5.93 -16.50 -13.44
N ALA A 83 5.20 -15.38 -13.49
CA ALA A 83 3.87 -15.32 -14.10
C ALA A 83 3.79 -15.89 -15.52
N HIS A 84 4.85 -15.79 -16.35
CA HIS A 84 4.87 -16.37 -17.69
C HIS A 84 4.85 -17.90 -17.67
N ALA A 85 5.64 -18.51 -16.78
CA ALA A 85 5.67 -19.96 -16.59
C ALA A 85 4.32 -20.49 -16.09
N LEU A 86 3.72 -19.79 -15.13
CA LEU A 86 2.39 -20.14 -14.63
C LEU A 86 1.31 -19.98 -15.71
N ALA A 87 1.39 -18.93 -16.55
CA ALA A 87 0.41 -18.71 -17.62
C ALA A 87 0.43 -19.83 -18.67
N VAL A 88 1.61 -20.35 -19.04
CA VAL A 88 1.73 -21.54 -19.89
C VAL A 88 1.10 -22.76 -19.22
N GLY A 89 1.30 -22.92 -17.91
CA GLY A 89 0.65 -24.00 -17.15
C GLY A 89 -0.87 -23.88 -17.11
N LEU A 90 -1.39 -22.66 -16.98
CA LEU A 90 -2.83 -22.37 -17.00
C LEU A 90 -3.45 -22.67 -18.36
N GLU A 91 -2.77 -22.34 -19.47
CA GLU A 91 -3.26 -22.62 -20.83
C GLU A 91 -3.42 -24.13 -21.09
N ILE A 92 -2.66 -24.98 -20.40
CA ILE A 92 -2.82 -26.45 -20.49
C ILE A 92 -4.01 -26.94 -19.66
N LEU A 93 -4.27 -26.30 -18.52
CA LEU A 93 -5.36 -26.69 -17.61
C LEU A 93 -6.72 -26.15 -18.06
N ASP A 94 -6.75 -24.96 -18.65
CA ASP A 94 -7.95 -24.25 -19.12
C ASP A 94 -7.64 -23.54 -20.44
N PRO A 95 -7.60 -24.24 -21.59
CA PRO A 95 -7.19 -23.66 -22.87
C PRO A 95 -8.16 -22.57 -23.32
N LYS A 96 -7.64 -21.36 -23.60
CA LYS A 96 -8.45 -20.23 -24.08
C LYS A 96 -8.23 -19.90 -25.55
N GLY A 97 -7.15 -20.43 -26.16
CA GLY A 97 -6.81 -20.16 -27.56
C GLY A 97 -6.36 -18.71 -27.79
N PRO A 98 -5.69 -18.43 -28.93
CA PRO A 98 -5.16 -17.09 -29.19
C PRO A 98 -6.30 -16.07 -29.35
N SER A 99 -6.26 -15.00 -28.55
CA SER A 99 -7.25 -13.91 -28.59
C SER A 99 -7.06 -13.03 -29.83
N ALA A 100 -8.15 -12.77 -30.56
CA ALA A 100 -8.18 -11.94 -31.75
C ALA A 100 -7.85 -10.46 -31.43
N ALA A 101 -6.94 -9.87 -32.20
CA ALA A 101 -6.51 -8.48 -32.09
C ALA A 101 -7.51 -7.49 -32.76
N PRO A 102 -7.66 -6.23 -32.27
CA PRO A 102 -8.31 -5.14 -33.00
C PRO A 102 -7.34 -4.45 -33.99
N PRO A 103 -7.84 -3.64 -34.96
CA PRO A 103 -7.49 -3.76 -36.37
C PRO A 103 -6.20 -3.07 -36.77
N GLU A 104 -5.44 -3.75 -37.63
CA GLU A 104 -4.37 -3.19 -38.44
C GLU A 104 -4.95 -2.29 -39.54
N THR A 105 -4.46 -1.06 -39.60
CA THR A 105 -4.59 -0.20 -40.78
C THR A 105 -3.90 -0.85 -41.96
N ALA A 106 -4.68 -1.04 -43.02
CA ALA A 106 -4.30 -1.64 -44.29
C ALA A 106 -3.02 -1.02 -44.89
N ILE A 107 -2.07 -1.90 -45.22
CA ILE A 107 -1.18 -1.70 -46.36
C ILE A 107 -1.52 -2.82 -47.33
N GLU A 108 -1.97 -2.41 -48.52
CA GLU A 108 -2.37 -3.26 -49.62
C GLU A 108 -1.25 -4.21 -50.05
N THR A 109 -1.64 -5.45 -50.33
CA THR A 109 -0.81 -6.47 -50.96
C THR A 109 -0.68 -6.17 -52.45
N PRO A 110 0.51 -6.37 -53.05
CA PRO A 110 0.56 -6.90 -54.39
C PRO A 110 1.06 -8.35 -54.35
N GLY A 111 0.20 -9.23 -54.85
CA GLY A 111 0.57 -10.14 -55.93
C GLY A 111 1.58 -11.24 -55.63
N ALA A 112 1.06 -12.46 -55.63
CA ALA A 112 1.80 -13.70 -55.78
C ALA A 112 2.98 -13.59 -56.76
N SER A 113 4.18 -13.80 -56.23
CA SER A 113 5.37 -14.19 -56.98
C SER A 113 6.02 -15.35 -56.25
N THR A 114 5.97 -16.50 -56.94
CA THR A 114 6.84 -17.68 -56.84
C THR A 114 7.92 -17.69 -55.77
N ALA A 115 7.95 -18.79 -55.00
CA ALA A 115 9.10 -19.39 -54.33
C ALA A 115 10.44 -18.67 -54.58
N ALA A 116 10.75 -17.68 -53.76
CA ALA A 116 12.06 -17.07 -53.69
C ALA A 116 12.77 -17.64 -52.46
N LYS A 117 13.77 -18.49 -52.70
CA LYS A 117 14.89 -18.69 -51.79
C LYS A 117 15.42 -17.30 -51.44
N THR A 118 15.15 -16.81 -50.24
CA THR A 118 15.91 -15.69 -49.69
C THR A 118 17.32 -16.22 -49.47
N ALA A 119 18.23 -15.81 -50.34
CA ALA A 119 19.65 -15.97 -50.11
C ALA A 119 19.98 -15.38 -48.74
N ALA A 120 20.62 -16.19 -47.89
CA ALA A 120 21.20 -15.74 -46.64
C ALA A 120 22.05 -14.50 -46.92
N ALA A 121 21.75 -13.39 -46.25
CA ALA A 121 22.77 -12.39 -46.01
C ALA A 121 23.92 -13.12 -45.28
N ASP A 122 25.16 -12.96 -45.75
CA ASP A 122 26.36 -13.44 -45.06
C ASP A 122 26.40 -12.80 -43.66
N ASP A 123 25.80 -13.43 -42.64
CA ASP A 123 25.94 -13.01 -41.24
C ASP A 123 27.44 -13.13 -40.91
N PRO A 124 28.13 -12.03 -40.58
CA PRO A 124 29.57 -12.07 -40.32
C PRO A 124 29.89 -12.81 -39.02
N TRP A 125 28.88 -13.11 -38.20
CA TRP A 125 29.02 -13.80 -36.93
C TRP A 125 29.01 -15.31 -37.10
N PRO A 126 29.83 -16.05 -36.33
CA PRO A 126 29.68 -17.50 -36.26
C PRO A 126 28.30 -17.87 -35.71
N ALA A 127 27.84 -19.07 -36.08
CA ALA A 127 26.62 -19.62 -35.53
C ALA A 127 26.78 -19.84 -34.01
N MET A 128 25.69 -19.70 -33.26
CA MET A 128 25.69 -19.87 -31.81
C MET A 128 24.55 -20.80 -31.40
N THR A 129 24.85 -21.71 -30.46
CA THR A 129 23.88 -22.63 -29.86
C THR A 129 24.05 -22.65 -28.33
N GLU A 130 22.93 -22.73 -27.62
CA GLU A 130 22.88 -22.97 -26.17
C GLU A 130 22.72 -24.47 -25.85
N LEU A 131 22.62 -25.32 -26.89
CA LEU A 131 22.57 -26.77 -26.78
C LEU A 131 23.94 -27.34 -27.13
N ALA A 132 24.49 -28.16 -26.24
CA ALA A 132 25.70 -28.91 -26.52
C ALA A 132 25.39 -29.95 -27.61
N THR A 133 25.92 -29.74 -28.81
CA THR A 133 25.84 -30.63 -29.97
C THR A 133 27.24 -31.03 -30.40
N ASP A 134 27.41 -32.19 -31.04
CA ASP A 134 28.73 -32.68 -31.47
C ASP A 134 29.45 -31.74 -32.44
N ASP A 135 28.70 -30.95 -33.22
CA ASP A 135 29.23 -29.97 -34.18
C ASP A 135 29.46 -28.57 -33.58
N ALA A 136 29.20 -28.37 -32.28
CA ALA A 136 29.37 -27.09 -31.61
C ALA A 136 30.60 -27.08 -30.70
N GLU A 137 31.50 -26.13 -30.94
CA GLU A 137 32.72 -25.97 -30.16
C GLU A 137 32.44 -25.17 -28.87
N PRO A 138 32.76 -25.70 -27.67
CA PRO A 138 32.61 -24.95 -26.43
C PRO A 138 33.44 -23.66 -26.44
N ALA A 139 32.77 -22.54 -26.20
CA ALA A 139 33.38 -21.22 -26.16
C ALA A 139 33.06 -20.52 -24.83
N ARG A 140 33.99 -19.67 -24.38
CA ARG A 140 33.77 -18.79 -23.22
C ARG A 140 34.11 -17.37 -23.57
N LEU A 141 33.21 -16.44 -23.27
CA LEU A 141 33.45 -15.02 -23.53
C LEU A 141 34.11 -14.33 -22.34
N PHE A 142 34.99 -13.39 -22.65
CA PHE A 142 35.68 -12.53 -21.69
C PHE A 142 35.55 -11.08 -22.12
N VAL A 143 35.30 -10.19 -21.16
CA VAL A 143 35.27 -8.75 -21.41
C VAL A 143 36.42 -8.08 -20.68
N VAL A 144 37.21 -7.31 -21.43
CA VAL A 144 38.39 -6.59 -20.95
C VAL A 144 38.13 -5.10 -21.03
N ILE A 145 38.05 -4.44 -19.87
CA ILE A 145 37.85 -3.00 -19.74
C ILE A 145 39.23 -2.35 -19.48
N PRO A 146 39.59 -1.23 -20.10
CA PRO A 146 40.82 -0.54 -19.75
C PRO A 146 40.78 -0.02 -18.30
N PRO A 147 41.93 0.03 -17.60
CA PRO A 147 41.98 0.46 -16.20
C PRO A 147 41.57 1.93 -16.00
N ASN A 148 41.73 2.78 -17.02
CA ASN A 148 41.29 4.18 -16.98
C ASN A 148 39.85 4.33 -17.53
N LEU A 149 38.89 3.64 -16.93
CA LEU A 149 37.49 3.77 -17.34
C LEU A 149 36.93 5.17 -17.02
N ALA A 150 37.25 5.75 -15.86
CA ALA A 150 36.74 7.05 -15.44
C ALA A 150 37.06 8.17 -16.46
N GLY A 151 38.32 8.30 -16.88
CA GLY A 151 38.70 9.31 -17.88
C GLY A 151 38.24 8.96 -19.30
N ALA A 152 37.90 7.71 -19.59
CA ALA A 152 37.27 7.32 -20.87
C ALA A 152 35.77 7.63 -20.88
N TRP A 153 35.11 7.45 -19.72
CA TRP A 153 33.72 7.79 -19.49
C TRP A 153 33.48 9.29 -19.67
N GLU A 154 34.34 10.15 -19.12
CA GLU A 154 34.27 11.60 -19.29
C GLU A 154 34.31 12.06 -20.75
N ARG A 155 35.02 11.32 -21.62
CA ARG A 155 35.18 11.63 -23.05
C ARG A 155 34.14 10.95 -23.96
N ASP A 156 33.10 10.36 -23.38
CA ASP A 156 32.04 9.61 -24.08
C ASP A 156 32.58 8.52 -25.02
N ARG A 157 33.67 7.86 -24.62
CA ARG A 157 34.33 6.84 -25.44
C ARG A 157 34.94 5.74 -24.57
N ALA A 158 34.08 4.92 -23.98
CA ALA A 158 34.47 3.78 -23.17
C ALA A 158 34.89 2.61 -24.08
N MET A 159 36.04 2.00 -23.82
CA MET A 159 36.51 0.86 -24.60
C MET A 159 36.17 -0.46 -23.91
N ALA A 160 35.82 -1.49 -24.69
CA ALA A 160 35.67 -2.85 -24.22
C ALA A 160 36.30 -3.83 -25.22
N GLY A 161 37.30 -4.60 -24.78
CA GLY A 161 37.85 -5.71 -25.53
C GLY A 161 37.00 -6.96 -25.32
N ILE A 162 36.64 -7.64 -26.40
CA ILE A 162 35.87 -8.88 -26.37
C ILE A 162 36.79 -10.01 -26.82
N GLU A 163 37.04 -10.95 -25.90
CA GLU A 163 37.87 -12.11 -26.14
C GLU A 163 37.02 -13.39 -26.01
N VAL A 164 37.43 -14.42 -26.74
CA VAL A 164 36.85 -15.75 -26.71
C VAL A 164 37.94 -16.77 -26.38
N GLU A 165 37.63 -17.74 -25.53
CA GLU A 165 38.45 -18.93 -25.30
C GLU A 165 37.86 -20.10 -26.08
N LEU A 166 38.65 -20.65 -27.00
CA LEU A 166 38.34 -21.83 -27.81
C LEU A 166 39.44 -22.87 -27.60
N ALA A 167 39.06 -24.10 -27.24
CA ALA A 167 40.00 -25.20 -26.94
C ALA A 167 41.16 -24.79 -26.00
N GLY A 168 40.86 -23.96 -24.98
CA GLY A 168 41.83 -23.47 -23.99
C GLY A 168 42.76 -22.35 -24.47
N LYS A 169 42.56 -21.81 -25.69
CA LYS A 169 43.31 -20.66 -26.21
C LYS A 169 42.42 -19.42 -26.25
N ARG A 170 42.90 -18.32 -25.66
CA ARG A 170 42.20 -17.03 -25.59
C ARG A 170 42.67 -16.08 -26.70
N ALA A 171 41.73 -15.54 -27.48
CA ALA A 171 41.99 -14.58 -28.56
C ALA A 171 40.86 -13.56 -28.67
N LEU A 172 41.02 -12.51 -29.48
CA LEU A 172 39.94 -11.55 -29.75
C LEU A 172 38.76 -12.25 -30.43
N LEU A 173 37.52 -11.92 -30.08
CA LEU A 173 36.34 -12.57 -30.65
C LEU A 173 36.26 -12.41 -32.18
N ALA A 174 36.73 -11.28 -32.71
CA ALA A 174 36.89 -11.06 -34.16
C ALA A 174 37.71 -12.15 -34.89
N SER A 175 38.55 -12.92 -34.18
CA SER A 175 39.36 -14.01 -34.73
C SER A 175 38.68 -15.38 -34.71
N ALA A 176 37.45 -15.50 -34.18
CA ALA A 176 36.74 -16.78 -34.08
C ALA A 176 36.42 -17.41 -35.45
N GLY A 177 36.26 -16.59 -36.49
CA GLY A 177 35.88 -17.02 -37.84
C GLY A 177 34.39 -17.36 -37.95
N LYS A 178 33.80 -17.19 -39.15
CA LYS A 178 32.35 -17.36 -39.37
C LYS A 178 31.89 -18.81 -39.59
N ASP A 179 32.80 -19.69 -39.99
CA ASP A 179 32.49 -21.07 -40.40
C ASP A 179 32.37 -22.06 -39.22
N ARG A 180 32.17 -21.55 -38.00
CA ARG A 180 32.09 -22.33 -36.76
C ARG A 180 30.74 -22.17 -36.09
N THR A 181 30.35 -23.18 -35.33
CA THR A 181 29.22 -23.12 -34.39
C THR A 181 29.77 -23.09 -32.98
N LEU A 182 29.51 -22.01 -32.24
CA LEU A 182 29.96 -21.84 -30.86
C LEU A 182 28.86 -22.30 -29.90
N PHE A 183 29.23 -23.18 -28.98
CA PHE A 183 28.40 -23.49 -27.81
C PHE A 183 28.70 -22.46 -26.71
N LEU A 184 27.71 -21.64 -26.35
CA LEU A 184 27.77 -20.67 -25.27
C LEU A 184 26.81 -21.08 -24.15
N ASP A 185 27.28 -21.01 -22.91
CA ASP A 185 26.43 -21.29 -21.76
C ASP A 185 25.43 -20.15 -21.48
N ALA A 186 24.52 -20.38 -20.52
CA ALA A 186 23.51 -19.39 -20.13
C ALA A 186 24.09 -18.07 -19.59
N ARG A 187 25.38 -18.03 -19.22
CA ARG A 187 26.07 -16.80 -18.75
C ARG A 187 26.55 -15.97 -19.94
N ASP A 188 27.05 -16.62 -20.99
CA ASP A 188 27.59 -15.97 -22.19
C ASP A 188 26.51 -15.61 -23.22
N ALA A 189 25.38 -16.33 -23.26
CA ALA A 189 24.32 -16.09 -24.24
C ALA A 189 23.72 -14.65 -24.20
N PRO A 190 23.43 -14.04 -23.03
CA PRO A 190 22.97 -12.65 -22.97
C PRO A 190 24.02 -11.64 -23.48
N LEU A 191 25.29 -11.87 -23.15
CA LEU A 191 26.41 -11.06 -23.64
C LEU A 191 26.51 -11.17 -25.16
N TRP A 192 26.38 -12.37 -25.73
CA TRP A 192 26.37 -12.58 -27.17
C TRP A 192 25.29 -11.74 -27.89
N GLN A 193 24.06 -11.78 -27.38
CA GLN A 193 22.94 -11.02 -27.95
C GLN A 193 23.17 -9.51 -27.83
N ALA A 194 23.71 -9.05 -26.70
CA ALA A 194 24.05 -7.64 -26.52
C ALA A 194 25.14 -7.20 -27.50
N LEU A 195 26.18 -8.00 -27.71
CA LEU A 195 27.26 -7.70 -28.64
C LEU A 195 26.76 -7.67 -30.10
N LYS A 196 25.88 -8.60 -30.51
CA LYS A 196 25.22 -8.54 -31.83
C LYS A 196 24.39 -7.27 -32.01
N SER A 197 23.68 -6.82 -30.97
CA SER A 197 22.93 -5.56 -31.02
C SER A 197 23.83 -4.33 -31.06
N LEU A 198 25.02 -4.37 -30.45
CA LEU A 198 25.97 -3.26 -30.38
C LEU A 198 26.86 -3.18 -31.62
N SER A 199 27.09 -4.29 -32.32
CA SER A 199 27.92 -4.40 -33.52
C SER A 199 27.27 -5.36 -34.54
N PRO A 200 26.18 -4.95 -35.21
CA PRO A 200 25.46 -5.84 -36.12
C PRO A 200 26.28 -6.24 -37.35
N ASP A 201 27.14 -5.33 -37.83
CA ASP A 201 27.81 -5.48 -39.12
C ASP A 201 29.17 -6.20 -39.05
N ALA A 202 29.71 -6.45 -37.85
CA ALA A 202 31.00 -7.11 -37.67
C ALA A 202 31.14 -7.78 -36.31
N VAL A 203 31.91 -8.87 -36.26
CA VAL A 203 32.28 -9.51 -34.99
C VAL A 203 33.30 -8.64 -34.25
N PRO A 204 33.01 -8.15 -33.04
CA PRO A 204 33.86 -7.20 -32.36
C PRO A 204 35.12 -7.87 -31.79
N GLY A 205 36.26 -7.17 -31.89
CA GLY A 205 37.46 -7.47 -31.10
C GLY A 205 37.68 -6.40 -30.02
N MET A 206 37.71 -5.14 -30.44
CA MET A 206 37.76 -3.98 -29.56
C MET A 206 36.59 -3.06 -29.92
N LEU A 207 35.74 -2.74 -28.95
CA LEU A 207 34.62 -1.83 -29.10
C LEU A 207 34.95 -0.48 -28.48
N ALA A 208 34.73 0.59 -29.25
CA ALA A 208 34.65 1.95 -28.73
C ALA A 208 33.17 2.31 -28.60
N LEU A 209 32.67 2.40 -27.37
CA LEU A 209 31.26 2.55 -27.07
C LEU A 209 30.99 3.97 -26.49
N PRO A 210 29.96 4.68 -26.99
CA PRO A 210 29.42 5.81 -26.26
C PRO A 210 28.80 5.34 -24.94
N ARG A 211 28.60 6.26 -23.99
CA ARG A 211 28.12 5.98 -22.62
C ARG A 211 26.89 5.09 -22.60
N ALA A 212 25.84 5.46 -23.33
CA ALA A 212 24.59 4.69 -23.37
C ALA A 212 24.79 3.25 -23.86
N ALA A 213 25.66 3.04 -24.86
CA ALA A 213 25.97 1.71 -25.38
C ALA A 213 26.81 0.90 -24.40
N PHE A 214 27.76 1.54 -23.70
CA PHE A 214 28.56 0.90 -22.65
C PHE A 214 27.69 0.47 -21.46
N LEU A 215 26.71 1.27 -21.06
CA LEU A 215 25.77 0.89 -19.98
C LEU A 215 24.89 -0.31 -20.37
N ARG A 216 24.47 -0.41 -21.64
CA ARG A 216 23.77 -1.59 -22.16
C ARG A 216 24.66 -2.83 -22.16
N LEU A 217 25.96 -2.68 -22.43
CA LEU A 217 26.93 -3.77 -22.28
C LEU A 217 27.05 -4.20 -20.81
N LEU A 218 27.14 -3.26 -19.86
CA LEU A 218 27.19 -3.60 -18.42
C LEU A 218 25.93 -4.33 -17.94
N ASP A 219 24.73 -3.94 -18.41
CA ASP A 219 23.49 -4.63 -18.07
C ASP A 219 23.46 -6.08 -18.55
N ALA A 220 24.04 -6.36 -19.73
CA ALA A 220 24.22 -7.72 -20.24
C ALA A 220 25.29 -8.53 -19.46
N LEU A 221 26.18 -7.85 -18.74
CA LEU A 221 27.25 -8.45 -17.94
C LEU A 221 26.87 -8.66 -16.47
N ALA A 222 25.64 -8.35 -16.05
CA ALA A 222 25.21 -8.52 -14.66
C ALA A 222 25.44 -9.96 -14.15
N GLY A 223 26.31 -10.13 -13.15
CA GLY A 223 26.69 -11.44 -12.61
C GLY A 223 27.69 -12.24 -13.47
N HIS A 224 28.25 -11.64 -14.52
CA HIS A 224 29.17 -12.31 -15.43
C HIS A 224 30.55 -12.52 -14.78
N PRO A 225 31.07 -13.77 -14.73
CA PRO A 225 32.27 -14.09 -13.94
C PRO A 225 33.59 -13.74 -14.64
N ARG A 226 33.56 -13.37 -15.93
CA ARG A 226 34.75 -13.21 -16.77
C ARG A 226 34.90 -11.77 -17.29
N VAL A 227 34.96 -10.82 -16.36
CA VAL A 227 35.23 -9.41 -16.66
C VAL A 227 36.50 -8.98 -15.94
N GLY A 228 37.33 -8.14 -16.57
CA GLY A 228 38.61 -7.71 -16.01
C GLY A 228 39.07 -6.34 -16.47
N PHE A 229 39.86 -5.67 -15.63
CA PHE A 229 40.65 -4.51 -15.98
C PHE A 229 41.99 -4.96 -16.56
N GLY A 230 42.03 -5.24 -17.86
CA GLY A 230 43.14 -5.99 -18.47
C GLY A 230 43.02 -7.51 -18.22
N ARG A 231 44.14 -8.24 -18.27
CA ARG A 231 44.17 -9.70 -18.10
C ARG A 231 44.41 -10.15 -16.66
N ASP A 232 45.09 -9.33 -15.86
CA ASP A 232 45.62 -9.73 -14.55
C ASP A 232 44.81 -9.18 -13.37
N ARG A 233 43.85 -8.28 -13.63
CA ARG A 233 42.99 -7.66 -12.61
C ARG A 233 41.53 -7.95 -12.93
N ALA A 234 40.88 -8.75 -12.10
CA ALA A 234 39.46 -9.06 -12.27
C ALA A 234 38.58 -7.84 -11.94
N ALA A 235 37.44 -7.75 -12.61
CA ALA A 235 36.37 -6.81 -12.30
C ALA A 235 35.14 -7.61 -11.88
N THR A 236 34.49 -7.19 -10.80
CA THR A 236 33.29 -7.86 -10.29
C THR A 236 32.06 -7.15 -10.86
N ILE A 237 31.14 -7.88 -11.49
CA ILE A 237 29.84 -7.33 -11.91
C ILE A 237 28.75 -7.88 -11.00
N GLU A 238 28.33 -7.10 -10.02
CA GLU A 238 27.27 -7.51 -9.10
C GLU A 238 25.89 -7.32 -9.71
N VAL A 239 24.94 -8.13 -9.24
CA VAL A 239 23.52 -7.99 -9.56
C VAL A 239 22.80 -7.16 -8.48
N ARG A 240 23.36 -7.09 -7.28
CA ARG A 240 22.77 -6.36 -6.16
C ARG A 240 22.89 -4.85 -6.40
N PRO A 241 21.77 -4.10 -6.35
CA PRO A 241 21.82 -2.66 -6.58
C PRO A 241 22.59 -1.92 -5.48
N PHE A 242 23.39 -0.96 -5.91
CA PHE A 242 23.93 0.08 -5.06
C PHE A 242 22.86 1.16 -4.86
N ARG A 243 22.61 1.53 -3.61
CA ARG A 243 21.61 2.52 -3.22
C ARG A 243 22.31 3.78 -2.72
N PRO A 244 22.59 4.75 -3.60
CA PRO A 244 23.21 6.00 -3.15
C PRO A 244 22.18 6.85 -2.40
N ALA A 245 22.68 7.76 -1.56
CA ALA A 245 21.85 8.73 -0.86
C ALA A 245 21.31 9.79 -1.83
N LEU A 246 20.13 10.30 -1.54
CA LEU A 246 19.62 11.53 -2.16
C LEU A 246 19.95 12.72 -1.27
N ARG A 247 20.26 13.84 -1.92
CA ARG A 247 20.31 15.16 -1.30
C ARG A 247 19.29 16.08 -1.95
N MET A 248 18.67 16.94 -1.16
CA MET A 248 17.77 17.98 -1.65
C MET A 248 18.35 19.37 -1.44
N LYS A 249 18.24 20.20 -2.46
CA LYS A 249 18.51 21.64 -2.37
C LYS A 249 17.49 22.38 -3.23
N ASP A 250 16.82 23.39 -2.67
CA ASP A 250 15.82 24.20 -3.38
C ASP A 250 14.77 23.34 -4.11
N PHE A 251 14.25 22.32 -3.41
CA PHE A 251 13.31 21.31 -3.92
C PHE A 251 13.79 20.55 -5.16
N THR A 252 15.10 20.49 -5.38
CA THR A 252 15.73 19.71 -6.44
C THR A 252 16.50 18.56 -5.81
N LEU A 253 16.07 17.33 -6.14
CA LEU A 253 16.74 16.11 -5.70
C LEU A 253 17.89 15.76 -6.65
N ARG A 254 19.02 15.40 -6.08
CA ARG A 254 20.15 14.81 -6.81
C ARG A 254 20.72 13.65 -6.02
N VAL A 255 21.34 12.71 -6.73
CA VAL A 255 22.14 11.67 -6.07
C VAL A 255 23.36 12.31 -5.42
N ASP A 256 23.62 11.93 -4.17
CA ASP A 256 24.84 12.26 -3.43
C ASP A 256 25.78 11.05 -3.50
N TRP A 257 26.74 11.13 -4.42
CA TRP A 257 27.68 10.05 -4.68
C TRP A 257 28.78 10.03 -3.61
N PRO A 258 29.02 8.88 -2.95
CA PRO A 258 30.11 8.76 -1.99
C PRO A 258 31.48 9.08 -2.59
N ALA A 259 32.43 9.50 -1.76
CA ALA A 259 33.79 9.72 -2.22
C ALA A 259 34.41 8.40 -2.72
N GLY A 260 35.12 8.45 -3.85
CA GLY A 260 35.82 7.29 -4.41
C GLY A 260 34.99 6.39 -5.33
N VAL A 261 33.67 6.58 -5.41
CA VAL A 261 32.85 5.88 -6.40
C VAL A 261 32.77 6.67 -7.71
N VAL A 262 32.78 5.96 -8.83
CA VAL A 262 32.66 6.55 -10.18
C VAL A 262 31.24 6.29 -10.69
N PRO A 263 30.37 7.31 -10.75
CA PRO A 263 29.03 7.14 -11.28
C PRO A 263 29.06 6.98 -12.81
N LEU A 264 28.49 5.87 -13.28
CA LEU A 264 28.31 5.55 -14.68
C LEU A 264 26.82 5.70 -15.00
N CYS A 265 26.36 6.94 -15.07
CA CYS A 265 24.96 7.28 -15.32
C CYS A 265 24.84 8.50 -16.23
N GLU A 266 23.70 8.62 -16.90
CA GLU A 266 23.35 9.77 -17.74
C GLU A 266 21.84 10.01 -17.64
N ALA A 267 21.39 11.27 -17.65
CA ALA A 267 20.00 11.63 -17.39
C ALA A 267 18.98 10.97 -18.36
N GLY A 268 19.43 10.62 -19.58
CA GLY A 268 18.61 9.92 -20.58
C GLY A 268 18.76 8.40 -20.62
N ALA A 269 19.74 7.82 -19.90
CA ALA A 269 20.00 6.39 -19.96
C ALA A 269 18.93 5.59 -19.19
N GLU A 270 18.55 4.43 -19.73
CA GLU A 270 17.56 3.55 -19.09
C GLU A 270 18.11 2.80 -17.87
N VAL A 271 19.43 2.71 -17.78
CA VAL A 271 20.17 2.01 -16.75
C VAL A 271 21.25 2.93 -16.20
N ALA A 272 21.55 2.78 -14.92
CA ALA A 272 22.63 3.49 -14.26
C ALA A 272 23.49 2.46 -13.51
N TRP A 273 24.79 2.72 -13.44
CA TRP A 273 25.76 1.87 -12.77
C TRP A 273 26.70 2.73 -11.95
N VAL A 274 27.41 2.11 -11.02
CA VAL A 274 28.55 2.71 -10.31
C VAL A 274 29.73 1.76 -10.38
N LEU A 275 30.94 2.32 -10.51
CA LEU A 275 32.19 1.60 -10.28
C LEU A 275 32.76 2.01 -8.92
N ASP A 276 32.87 1.05 -8.01
CA ASP A 276 33.47 1.21 -6.68
C ASP A 276 34.69 0.29 -6.57
N GLY A 277 35.88 0.87 -6.62
CA GLY A 277 37.12 0.12 -6.76
C GLY A 277 37.14 -0.72 -8.05
N ASP A 278 36.98 -2.04 -7.91
CA ASP A 278 36.93 -3.01 -9.01
C ASP A 278 35.53 -3.60 -9.26
N THR A 279 34.51 -3.07 -8.58
CA THR A 279 33.17 -3.63 -8.57
C THR A 279 32.18 -2.71 -9.27
N PHE A 280 31.51 -3.23 -10.28
CA PHE A 280 30.36 -2.61 -10.93
C PHE A 280 29.07 -3.04 -10.23
N ARG A 281 28.24 -2.07 -9.86
CA ARG A 281 26.91 -2.32 -9.28
C ARG A 281 25.84 -1.52 -10.02
N PRO A 282 24.66 -2.11 -10.30
CA PRO A 282 23.56 -1.36 -10.89
C PRO A 282 23.00 -0.35 -9.88
N VAL A 283 22.48 0.76 -10.36
CA VAL A 283 21.85 1.81 -9.54
C VAL A 283 20.42 2.02 -10.03
N ALA A 284 19.47 1.98 -9.09
CA ALA A 284 18.04 2.18 -9.34
C ALA A 284 17.47 1.41 -10.56
N PRO A 285 17.66 0.07 -10.67
CA PRO A 285 17.17 -0.67 -11.83
C PRO A 285 15.65 -0.57 -11.93
N GLY A 286 15.15 -0.09 -13.07
CA GLY A 286 13.71 0.10 -13.30
C GLY A 286 13.17 1.48 -12.93
N LEU A 287 14.03 2.45 -12.60
CA LEU A 287 13.61 3.82 -12.31
C LEU A 287 12.78 4.42 -13.45
N PRO A 288 11.56 4.93 -13.17
CA PRO A 288 10.70 5.56 -14.17
C PRO A 288 11.37 6.73 -14.88
N ALA A 289 11.08 6.90 -16.17
CA ALA A 289 11.73 7.92 -17.00
C ALA A 289 11.63 9.35 -16.43
N GLY A 290 10.48 9.70 -15.83
CA GLY A 290 10.27 11.01 -15.19
C GLY A 290 11.13 11.27 -13.96
N MET A 291 11.73 10.24 -13.35
CA MET A 291 12.58 10.35 -12.15
C MET A 291 14.07 10.29 -12.45
N ARG A 292 14.47 9.88 -13.67
CA ARG A 292 15.87 9.80 -14.11
C ARG A 292 16.67 11.10 -14.07
N PRO A 293 16.09 12.31 -14.15
CA PRO A 293 16.83 13.56 -13.97
C PRO A 293 17.62 13.63 -12.65
N VAL A 294 17.27 12.84 -11.64
CA VAL A 294 18.00 12.73 -10.36
C VAL A 294 19.48 12.40 -10.51
N PHE A 295 19.87 11.71 -11.61
CA PHE A 295 21.25 11.34 -11.92
C PHE A 295 22.08 12.44 -12.59
N GLY A 296 21.46 13.54 -13.03
CA GLY A 296 22.11 14.61 -13.79
C GLY A 296 21.79 16.00 -13.24
N GLU A 297 21.05 16.78 -14.04
CA GLU A 297 20.67 18.16 -13.71
C GLU A 297 19.82 18.25 -12.42
N GLY A 298 19.16 17.16 -12.02
CA GLY A 298 18.35 17.06 -10.81
C GLY A 298 16.86 16.95 -11.11
N LEU A 299 16.13 16.34 -10.18
CA LEU A 299 14.69 16.17 -10.23
C LEU A 299 14.01 17.28 -9.41
N ARG A 300 13.37 18.25 -10.08
CA ARG A 300 12.60 19.30 -9.41
C ARG A 300 11.27 18.74 -8.90
N LEU A 301 11.04 18.85 -7.60
CA LEU A 301 9.80 18.43 -6.95
C LEU A 301 8.75 19.54 -7.00
N ASP A 302 7.53 19.20 -7.38
CA ASP A 302 6.36 20.00 -7.04
C ASP A 302 6.12 19.86 -5.52
N PRO A 303 6.07 20.95 -4.73
CA PRO A 303 5.77 20.87 -3.30
C PRO A 303 4.55 20.02 -2.97
N ALA A 304 3.47 20.10 -3.77
CA ALA A 304 2.26 19.32 -3.55
C ALA A 304 2.44 17.80 -3.72
N LEU A 305 3.48 17.38 -4.46
CA LEU A 305 3.78 15.98 -4.76
C LEU A 305 5.12 15.54 -4.16
N ALA A 306 5.80 16.39 -3.39
CA ALA A 306 7.15 16.13 -2.93
C ALA A 306 7.25 14.87 -2.06
N VAL A 307 6.32 14.70 -1.12
CA VAL A 307 6.25 13.53 -0.22
C VAL A 307 6.05 12.23 -1.00
N PRO A 308 4.99 12.04 -1.80
CA PRO A 308 4.77 10.77 -2.52
C PRO A 308 5.86 10.49 -3.57
N VAL A 309 6.45 11.52 -4.18
CA VAL A 309 7.59 11.32 -5.09
C VAL A 309 8.83 10.84 -4.33
N LEU A 310 9.12 11.39 -3.15
CA LEU A 310 10.24 10.95 -2.33
C LEU A 310 10.02 9.52 -1.82
N GLU A 311 8.82 9.17 -1.37
CA GLU A 311 8.45 7.80 -0.97
C GLU A 311 8.65 6.80 -2.12
N ALA A 312 8.28 7.16 -3.36
CA ALA A 312 8.54 6.31 -4.52
C ALA A 312 10.04 6.16 -4.82
N LEU A 313 10.85 7.17 -4.54
CA LEU A 313 12.31 7.13 -4.70
C LEU A 313 13.00 6.32 -3.58
N GLU A 314 12.38 6.19 -2.41
CA GLU A 314 12.88 5.35 -1.31
C GLU A 314 12.93 3.86 -1.64
N GLU A 315 12.33 3.40 -2.74
CA GLU A 315 12.55 2.03 -3.23
C GLU A 315 13.96 1.86 -3.82
N PHE A 316 14.50 2.92 -4.41
CA PHE A 316 15.73 2.90 -5.21
C PHE A 316 16.94 3.51 -4.51
N PHE A 317 16.72 4.49 -3.64
CA PHE A 317 17.75 5.33 -3.04
C PHE A 317 17.69 5.31 -1.52
N GLU A 318 18.77 5.73 -0.87
CA GLU A 318 18.73 6.07 0.56
C GLU A 318 18.24 7.52 0.69
N VAL A 319 17.39 7.79 1.68
CA VAL A 319 16.84 9.13 1.94
C VAL A 319 17.23 9.56 3.35
N PRO A 320 18.33 10.34 3.50
CA PRO A 320 18.79 10.85 4.78
C PRO A 320 17.76 11.77 5.46
N ALA A 321 17.90 11.93 6.77
CA ALA A 321 17.02 12.79 7.56
C ALA A 321 17.06 14.26 7.09
N GLU A 322 18.22 14.73 6.66
CA GLU A 322 18.44 16.09 6.13
C GLU A 322 17.66 16.31 4.83
N THR A 323 17.58 15.28 3.98
CA THR A 323 16.79 15.30 2.76
C THR A 323 15.31 15.32 3.06
N ARG A 324 14.84 14.56 4.07
CA ARG A 324 13.45 14.65 4.53
C ARG A 324 13.13 16.00 5.18
N ALA A 325 14.08 16.61 5.87
CA ALA A 325 13.90 17.91 6.54
C ALA A 325 13.66 19.06 5.55
N GLY A 326 14.05 18.93 4.27
CA GLY A 326 13.74 19.93 3.25
C GLY A 326 12.37 19.78 2.60
N LEU A 327 11.57 18.77 2.97
CA LEU A 327 10.22 18.58 2.44
C LEU A 327 9.31 19.75 2.85
N PRO A 328 8.23 20.01 2.09
CA PRO A 328 7.30 21.05 2.47
C PRO A 328 6.55 20.63 3.74
N GLU A 329 6.23 21.61 4.56
CA GLU A 329 5.52 21.37 5.80
C GLU A 329 4.02 21.30 5.57
N VAL A 330 3.39 20.29 6.15
CA VAL A 330 1.93 20.15 6.10
C VAL A 330 1.32 21.08 7.13
N LEU A 331 0.52 22.03 6.66
CA LEU A 331 -0.16 22.98 7.52
C LEU A 331 -1.52 22.39 7.94
N VAL A 332 -1.87 22.52 9.22
CA VAL A 332 -3.18 22.07 9.71
C VAL A 332 -4.16 23.25 9.64
N PRO A 333 -5.28 23.14 8.91
CA PRO A 333 -6.22 24.26 8.77
C PRO A 333 -7.13 24.40 9.99
N SER A 334 -7.67 25.60 10.19
CA SER A 334 -8.88 25.75 11.01
C SER A 334 -10.12 25.40 10.18
N VAL A 335 -11.08 24.70 10.80
CA VAL A 335 -12.31 24.26 10.12
C VAL A 335 -13.40 25.31 10.31
N ILE A 336 -14.07 25.67 9.21
CA ILE A 336 -15.22 26.57 9.20
C ILE A 336 -16.42 25.80 8.65
N LEU A 337 -17.51 25.77 9.41
CA LEU A 337 -18.73 25.06 9.05
C LEU A 337 -19.92 26.02 9.15
N ASP A 338 -20.61 26.26 8.03
CA ASP A 338 -21.84 27.04 8.03
C ASP A 338 -23.04 26.13 7.80
N LEU A 339 -24.02 26.18 8.71
CA LEU A 339 -25.25 25.38 8.65
C LEU A 339 -26.45 26.25 8.31
N GLU A 340 -27.22 25.88 7.29
CA GLU A 340 -28.42 26.60 6.87
C GLU A 340 -29.49 25.63 6.38
N GLY A 341 -30.77 25.90 6.65
CA GLY A 341 -31.84 25.07 6.13
C GLY A 341 -33.10 24.98 6.98
N SER A 342 -33.84 23.91 6.81
CA SER A 342 -35.15 23.67 7.43
C SER A 342 -35.38 22.17 7.65
N LEU A 343 -36.53 21.80 8.23
CA LEU A 343 -36.88 20.38 8.48
C LEU A 343 -37.08 19.53 7.21
N ASN A 344 -37.03 20.12 6.02
CA ASN A 344 -37.20 19.42 4.74
C ASN A 344 -35.92 19.39 3.88
N HIS A 345 -34.94 20.25 4.20
CA HIS A 345 -33.68 20.35 3.47
C HIS A 345 -32.68 21.10 4.32
N LEU A 346 -31.53 20.50 4.56
CA LEU A 346 -30.45 21.07 5.35
C LEU A 346 -29.16 21.08 4.53
N GLU A 347 -28.42 22.18 4.62
CA GLU A 347 -27.14 22.36 3.96
C GLU A 347 -26.04 22.63 4.98
N ALA A 348 -24.87 22.06 4.72
CA ALA A 348 -23.65 22.30 5.47
C ALA A 348 -22.55 22.72 4.49
N THR A 349 -21.97 23.90 4.67
CA THR A 349 -20.85 24.38 3.86
C THR A 349 -19.57 24.23 4.66
N LEU A 350 -18.68 23.33 4.23
CA LEU A 350 -17.43 23.03 4.91
C LEU A 350 -16.26 23.69 4.18
N ARG A 351 -15.46 24.47 4.92
CA ARG A 351 -14.30 25.19 4.41
C ARG A 351 -13.10 25.05 5.35
N PHE A 352 -11.91 25.12 4.78
CA PHE A 352 -10.63 24.98 5.49
C PHE A 352 -9.82 26.26 5.32
N ASP A 353 -9.47 26.88 6.43
CA ASP A 353 -8.67 28.10 6.45
C ASP A 353 -7.24 27.79 6.90
N TYR A 354 -6.31 27.93 5.97
CA TYR A 354 -4.90 27.60 6.15
C TYR A 354 -4.04 28.81 6.54
N ALA A 355 -4.54 30.05 6.46
CA ALA A 355 -3.68 31.23 6.63
C ALA A 355 -4.48 32.43 7.17
N ASP A 356 -5.21 32.21 8.26
CA ASP A 356 -6.00 33.24 8.95
C ASP A 356 -6.87 34.09 8.01
N GLY A 357 -7.53 33.43 7.06
CA GLY A 357 -8.42 34.01 6.06
C GLY A 357 -7.77 34.27 4.70
N ALA A 358 -6.44 34.26 4.59
CA ALA A 358 -5.75 34.50 3.32
C ALA A 358 -5.88 33.33 2.33
N ARG A 359 -6.07 32.10 2.84
CA ARG A 359 -6.27 30.90 2.00
C ARG A 359 -7.38 30.02 2.58
N VAL A 360 -8.60 30.26 2.09
CA VAL A 360 -9.78 29.45 2.41
C VAL A 360 -10.11 28.53 1.25
N ARG A 361 -10.23 27.23 1.51
CA ARG A 361 -10.54 26.21 0.50
C ARG A 361 -11.87 25.53 0.81
N PRO A 362 -12.72 25.27 -0.20
CA PRO A 362 -13.89 24.43 -0.01
C PRO A 362 -13.47 22.96 0.20
N ALA A 363 -14.27 22.23 0.97
CA ALA A 363 -14.13 20.77 1.03
C ALA A 363 -14.32 20.13 -0.35
N GLY A 364 -13.64 19.00 -0.60
CA GLY A 364 -13.69 18.29 -1.88
C GLY A 364 -12.61 18.67 -2.89
N SER A 365 -11.68 19.56 -2.53
CA SER A 365 -10.55 19.96 -3.39
C SER A 365 -9.61 18.79 -3.76
N GLY A 366 -9.41 17.85 -2.83
CA GLY A 366 -8.79 16.54 -3.04
C GLY A 366 -7.27 16.52 -3.22
N LYS A 367 -6.64 17.63 -3.60
CA LYS A 367 -5.19 17.72 -3.86
C LYS A 367 -4.49 18.65 -2.88
N ALA A 368 -3.24 18.31 -2.56
CA ALA A 368 -2.35 19.21 -1.84
C ALA A 368 -2.03 20.41 -2.74
N GLU A 369 -1.95 21.59 -2.15
CA GLU A 369 -1.59 22.83 -2.84
C GLU A 369 -0.60 23.62 -2.00
N PRO A 370 0.35 24.35 -2.62
CA PRO A 370 1.21 25.26 -1.90
C PRO A 370 0.41 26.36 -1.18
N VAL A 371 0.83 26.70 0.04
CA VAL A 371 0.27 27.78 0.85
C VAL A 371 1.37 28.78 1.19
N GLU A 372 1.11 30.04 0.89
CA GLU A 372 1.99 31.14 1.30
C GLU A 372 1.61 31.58 2.72
N VAL A 373 2.58 31.54 3.64
CA VAL A 373 2.41 31.98 5.03
C VAL A 373 3.27 33.23 5.24
N ALA A 374 2.63 34.40 5.32
CA ALA A 374 3.34 35.68 5.42
C ALA A 374 4.28 35.78 6.63
N ALA A 375 3.96 35.09 7.73
CA ALA A 375 4.78 35.05 8.93
C ALA A 375 6.07 34.20 8.78
N ALA A 376 6.19 33.41 7.72
CA ALA A 376 7.31 32.50 7.49
C ALA A 376 7.65 32.38 5.99
N PRO A 377 8.18 33.45 5.37
CA PRO A 377 8.40 33.50 3.92
C PRO A 377 9.48 32.53 3.40
N ASP A 378 10.40 32.10 4.26
CA ASP A 378 11.50 31.19 3.89
C ASP A 378 11.11 29.69 3.99
N ARG A 379 9.86 29.40 4.36
CA ARG A 379 9.34 28.03 4.53
C ARG A 379 8.26 27.76 3.50
N VAL A 380 8.22 26.52 3.02
CA VAL A 380 7.21 26.10 2.05
C VAL A 380 6.18 25.23 2.76
N PHE A 381 4.93 25.68 2.72
CA PHE A 381 3.80 24.97 3.30
C PHE A 381 2.92 24.38 2.20
N VAL A 382 2.28 23.27 2.52
CA VAL A 382 1.25 22.65 1.68
C VAL A 382 0.01 22.39 2.51
N THR A 383 -1.14 22.35 1.83
CA THR A 383 -2.39 21.96 2.46
C THR A 383 -2.36 20.49 2.91
N ASP A 384 -3.32 20.12 3.77
CA ASP A 384 -3.50 18.77 4.29
C ASP A 384 -4.80 18.12 3.78
N PRO A 385 -4.81 17.53 2.57
CA PRO A 385 -5.96 16.81 2.04
C PRO A 385 -6.41 15.63 2.91
N ALA A 386 -5.52 15.03 3.70
CA ALA A 386 -5.89 13.92 4.56
C ALA A 386 -6.75 14.41 5.72
N PHE A 387 -6.40 15.55 6.32
CA PHE A 387 -7.25 16.24 7.29
C PHE A 387 -8.57 16.67 6.66
N GLU A 388 -8.54 17.30 5.48
CA GLU A 388 -9.77 17.74 4.79
C GLU A 388 -10.75 16.57 4.57
N ARG A 389 -10.24 15.41 4.12
CA ARG A 389 -11.06 14.20 3.94
C ARG A 389 -11.65 13.67 5.23
N ARG A 390 -10.90 13.67 6.34
CA ARG A 390 -11.43 13.22 7.64
C ARG A 390 -12.55 14.13 8.13
N ALA A 391 -12.41 15.44 7.97
CA ALA A 391 -13.46 16.40 8.33
C ALA A 391 -14.70 16.25 7.43
N ALA A 392 -14.53 16.04 6.12
CA ALA A 392 -15.64 15.74 5.21
C ALA A 392 -16.37 14.45 5.60
N ALA A 393 -15.62 13.37 5.87
CA ALA A 393 -16.17 12.09 6.30
C ALA A 393 -16.97 12.19 7.60
N ARG A 394 -16.64 13.14 8.48
CA ARG A 394 -17.44 13.40 9.68
C ARG A 394 -18.85 13.89 9.33
N LEU A 395 -19.03 14.79 8.37
CA LEU A 395 -20.36 15.22 7.93
C LEU A 395 -21.11 14.09 7.23
N GLU A 396 -20.43 13.29 6.41
CA GLU A 396 -21.01 12.11 5.77
C GLU A 396 -21.53 11.09 6.80
N SER A 397 -20.80 10.88 7.89
CA SER A 397 -21.23 10.01 9.00
C SER A 397 -22.49 10.52 9.73
N LEU A 398 -22.83 11.80 9.55
CA LEU A 398 -24.05 12.42 10.07
C LEU A 398 -25.19 12.43 9.03
N GLY A 399 -25.01 11.70 7.92
CA GLY A 399 -26.02 11.48 6.87
C GLY A 399 -25.96 12.48 5.71
N PHE A 400 -25.07 13.46 5.76
CA PHE A 400 -24.94 14.43 4.67
C PHE A 400 -24.33 13.80 3.41
N ALA A 401 -24.85 14.19 2.25
CA ALA A 401 -24.28 13.84 0.95
C ALA A 401 -23.50 15.03 0.36
N GLY A 402 -22.30 14.79 -0.15
CA GLY A 402 -21.41 15.83 -0.69
C GLY A 402 -19.94 15.43 -0.52
N PRO A 403 -19.00 16.38 -0.54
CA PRO A 403 -19.19 17.78 -0.92
C PRO A 403 -19.39 17.96 -2.44
N ASP A 404 -20.07 19.04 -2.85
CA ASP A 404 -19.97 19.56 -4.22
C ASP A 404 -18.69 20.39 -4.43
N ALA A 405 -18.47 20.92 -5.64
CA ALA A 405 -17.27 21.73 -5.94
C ALA A 405 -17.12 23.00 -5.08
N GLY A 406 -18.20 23.46 -4.44
CA GLY A 406 -18.22 24.59 -3.51
C GLY A 406 -18.08 24.18 -2.04
N GLY A 407 -17.82 22.91 -1.73
CA GLY A 407 -17.72 22.41 -0.36
C GLY A 407 -19.07 22.26 0.34
N ARG A 408 -20.18 22.26 -0.42
CA ARG A 408 -21.52 22.11 0.15
C ARG A 408 -21.92 20.65 0.24
N PHE A 409 -22.54 20.33 1.36
CA PHE A 409 -23.18 19.08 1.66
C PHE A 409 -24.67 19.30 1.82
N ALA A 410 -25.47 18.31 1.44
CA ALA A 410 -26.92 18.35 1.55
C ALA A 410 -27.45 17.15 2.32
N LEU A 411 -28.41 17.40 3.19
CA LEU A 411 -29.20 16.40 3.90
C LEU A 411 -30.67 16.62 3.58
N LYS A 412 -31.27 15.65 2.89
CA LYS A 412 -32.65 15.75 2.34
C LYS A 412 -33.64 14.82 3.02
N ASP A 413 -33.15 13.76 3.67
CA ASP A 413 -33.98 12.80 4.35
C ASP A 413 -34.53 13.40 5.65
N LYS A 414 -35.86 13.47 5.78
CA LYS A 414 -36.51 14.14 6.91
C LYS A 414 -36.19 13.49 8.27
N PRO A 415 -36.27 12.15 8.45
CA PRO A 415 -35.79 11.48 9.66
C PRO A 415 -34.34 11.81 10.01
N ALA A 416 -33.44 11.83 9.03
CA ALA A 416 -32.04 12.19 9.25
C ALA A 416 -31.85 13.68 9.61
N ILE A 417 -32.61 14.59 8.99
CA ILE A 417 -32.60 16.02 9.35
C ILE A 417 -33.04 16.21 10.80
N LEU A 418 -34.13 15.56 11.20
CA LEU A 418 -34.62 15.61 12.58
C LEU A 418 -33.58 15.07 13.56
N HIS A 419 -32.95 13.93 13.23
CA HIS A 419 -31.86 13.35 14.03
C HIS A 419 -30.66 14.29 14.15
N PHE A 420 -30.23 14.92 13.05
CA PHE A 420 -29.12 15.86 13.08
C PHE A 420 -29.40 17.08 13.98
N PHE A 421 -30.61 17.66 13.91
CA PHE A 421 -30.99 18.76 14.80
C PHE A 421 -31.00 18.36 16.28
N ALA A 422 -31.45 17.14 16.58
CA ALA A 422 -31.54 16.62 17.94
C ALA A 422 -30.18 16.22 18.53
N HIS A 423 -29.39 15.46 17.76
CA HIS A 423 -28.23 14.70 18.24
C HIS A 423 -26.96 14.93 17.41
N GLY A 424 -27.07 15.41 16.16
CA GLY A 424 -25.93 15.60 15.27
C GLY A 424 -25.07 16.81 15.60
N CYS A 425 -25.68 17.92 16.03
CA CYS A 425 -24.94 19.15 16.36
C CYS A 425 -23.93 18.96 17.51
N SER A 426 -24.26 18.17 18.53
CA SER A 426 -23.36 17.88 19.67
C SER A 426 -22.22 16.93 19.30
N ARG A 427 -22.34 16.22 18.17
CA ARG A 427 -21.32 15.31 17.64
C ARG A 427 -20.30 16.03 16.74
N LEU A 428 -20.49 17.31 16.44
CA LEU A 428 -19.49 18.12 15.74
C LEU A 428 -18.30 18.37 16.66
N ASP A 429 -17.11 18.47 16.06
CA ASP A 429 -15.88 18.72 16.82
C ASP A 429 -15.92 20.14 17.43
N PRO A 430 -15.74 20.30 18.75
CA PRO A 430 -15.79 21.60 19.41
C PRO A 430 -14.75 22.62 18.91
N SER A 431 -13.68 22.17 18.26
CA SER A 431 -12.65 23.05 17.67
C SER A 431 -13.10 23.73 16.38
N TRP A 432 -14.20 23.28 15.77
CA TRP A 432 -14.69 23.85 14.51
C TRP A 432 -15.39 25.18 14.73
N LYS A 433 -15.07 26.18 13.89
CA LYS A 433 -15.78 27.46 13.84
C LYS A 433 -17.12 27.25 13.13
N THR A 434 -18.14 26.87 13.92
CA THR A 434 -19.47 26.57 13.41
C THR A 434 -20.40 27.78 13.49
N SER A 435 -21.07 28.12 12.38
CA SER A 435 -22.08 29.16 12.29
C SER A 435 -23.44 28.57 11.86
N ALA A 436 -24.53 29.21 12.26
CA ALA A 436 -25.88 28.79 11.94
C ALA A 436 -26.69 29.96 11.40
N GLY A 437 -27.35 29.77 10.26
CA GLY A 437 -28.24 30.75 9.65
C GLY A 437 -29.61 30.83 10.34
N GLU A 438 -30.41 31.82 9.95
CA GLU A 438 -31.69 32.12 10.60
C GLU A 438 -32.72 30.98 10.45
N ARG A 439 -32.80 30.36 9.26
CA ARG A 439 -33.77 29.28 9.04
C ARG A 439 -33.36 28.04 9.82
N PHE A 440 -32.06 27.75 9.89
CA PHE A 440 -31.52 26.70 10.75
C PHE A 440 -31.90 26.91 12.22
N ALA A 441 -31.63 28.11 12.75
CA ALA A 441 -31.92 28.46 14.13
C ALA A 441 -33.43 28.30 14.44
N HIS A 442 -34.30 28.78 13.55
CA HIS A 442 -35.74 28.59 13.69
C HIS A 442 -36.16 27.11 13.64
N ALA A 443 -35.64 26.32 12.69
CA ALA A 443 -35.98 24.90 12.56
C ALA A 443 -35.56 24.10 13.80
N ARG A 444 -34.40 24.42 14.39
CA ARG A 444 -33.90 23.79 15.62
C ARG A 444 -34.88 23.93 16.79
N THR A 445 -35.60 25.04 16.91
CA THR A 445 -36.60 25.24 17.99
C THR A 445 -37.78 24.26 17.94
N LYS A 446 -38.00 23.61 16.79
CA LYS A 446 -39.11 22.66 16.58
C LYS A 446 -38.74 21.21 16.93
N VAL A 447 -37.52 20.98 17.41
CA VAL A 447 -36.97 19.65 17.67
C VAL A 447 -36.59 19.52 19.15
N GLU A 448 -37.04 18.44 19.77
CA GLU A 448 -36.75 18.07 21.15
C GLU A 448 -35.97 16.74 21.16
N PRO A 449 -34.69 16.71 21.58
CA PRO A 449 -33.95 15.47 21.70
C PRO A 449 -34.50 14.63 22.85
N VAL A 450 -34.93 13.40 22.57
CA VAL A 450 -35.32 12.44 23.60
C VAL A 450 -34.04 11.95 24.28
N SER A 451 -33.97 12.10 25.60
CA SER A 451 -32.89 11.59 26.44
C SER A 451 -33.34 10.37 27.21
N ALA A 452 -32.38 9.48 27.51
CA ALA A 452 -32.60 8.34 28.38
C ALA A 452 -32.17 8.64 29.82
N THR A 453 -32.83 8.00 30.78
CA THR A 453 -32.50 8.01 32.21
C THR A 453 -32.51 6.57 32.72
N PHE A 454 -31.48 6.19 33.47
CA PHE A 454 -31.51 4.99 34.31
C PHE A 454 -32.19 5.34 35.64
N ASP A 455 -33.37 4.76 35.87
CA ASP A 455 -34.11 4.87 37.13
C ASP A 455 -33.85 3.62 37.99
N PHE A 456 -33.20 3.81 39.13
CA PHE A 456 -32.85 2.72 40.05
C PHE A 456 -33.83 2.65 41.23
N GLN A 457 -34.44 1.47 41.39
CA GLN A 457 -35.40 1.15 42.43
C GLN A 457 -34.83 0.06 43.36
N PRO A 458 -35.25 0.00 44.64
CA PRO A 458 -34.91 -1.12 45.53
C PRO A 458 -35.38 -2.46 44.92
N GLY A 459 -34.49 -3.45 44.86
CA GLY A 459 -34.80 -4.79 44.34
C GLY A 459 -35.50 -5.70 45.35
N GLY A 460 -35.96 -6.87 44.90
CA GLY A 460 -36.65 -7.87 45.72
C GLY A 460 -35.79 -8.67 46.71
N GLY A 461 -34.50 -8.34 46.89
CA GLY A 461 -33.58 -9.05 47.80
C GLY A 461 -32.23 -8.34 48.01
N GLU A 462 -31.40 -8.84 48.93
CA GLU A 462 -30.15 -8.17 49.34
C GLU A 462 -29.08 -8.07 48.24
N ASN A 463 -29.10 -8.93 47.22
CA ASN A 463 -28.08 -8.96 46.15
C ASN A 463 -28.56 -8.35 44.83
N TRP A 464 -29.80 -7.86 44.77
CA TRP A 464 -30.44 -7.40 43.54
C TRP A 464 -30.90 -5.95 43.68
N PHE A 465 -30.84 -5.21 42.58
CA PHE A 465 -31.53 -3.92 42.44
C PHE A 465 -32.41 -3.95 41.20
N ALA A 466 -33.47 -3.13 41.19
CA ALA A 466 -34.31 -2.98 40.02
C ALA A 466 -33.91 -1.72 39.24
N MET A 467 -33.95 -1.79 37.91
CA MET A 467 -33.63 -0.68 37.03
C MET A 467 -34.63 -0.58 35.88
N ALA A 468 -35.10 0.63 35.59
CA ALA A 468 -35.84 0.96 34.39
C ALA A 468 -35.03 1.92 33.50
N VAL A 469 -35.23 1.82 32.20
CA VAL A 469 -34.73 2.80 31.22
C VAL A 469 -35.90 3.65 30.79
N GLU A 470 -35.92 4.90 31.24
CA GLU A 470 -36.97 5.87 30.95
C GLU A 470 -36.51 6.82 29.85
N PHE A 471 -37.45 7.24 29.00
CA PHE A 471 -37.19 8.17 27.92
C PHE A 471 -38.10 9.38 28.07
N ALA A 472 -37.54 10.59 27.98
CA ALA A 472 -38.29 11.82 28.09
C ALA A 472 -37.72 12.92 27.20
N THR A 473 -38.54 13.91 26.86
CA THR A 473 -38.08 15.14 26.22
C THR A 473 -37.55 16.14 27.27
N PRO A 474 -36.80 17.18 26.88
CA PRO A 474 -36.33 18.21 27.80
C PRO A 474 -37.46 19.00 28.47
N ALA A 475 -38.66 18.98 27.88
CA ALA A 475 -39.87 19.58 28.46
C ALA A 475 -40.54 18.67 29.52
N GLY A 476 -40.00 17.48 29.79
CA GLY A 476 -40.52 16.52 30.76
C GLY A 476 -41.62 15.61 30.22
N GLU A 477 -41.87 15.60 28.91
CA GLU A 477 -42.83 14.67 28.31
C GLU A 477 -42.24 13.26 28.25
N ALA A 478 -42.80 12.33 29.02
CA ALA A 478 -42.38 10.93 29.02
C ALA A 478 -42.79 10.23 27.72
N ILE A 479 -41.86 9.52 27.10
CA ILE A 479 -42.08 8.73 25.88
C ILE A 479 -42.18 7.25 26.27
N PRO A 480 -43.37 6.63 26.17
CA PRO A 480 -43.55 5.24 26.57
C PRO A 480 -42.66 4.29 25.77
N ARG A 481 -42.14 3.24 26.41
CA ARG A 481 -41.28 2.23 25.76
C ARG A 481 -41.93 1.57 24.54
N GLN A 482 -43.25 1.34 24.58
CA GLN A 482 -44.00 0.81 23.43
C GLN A 482 -43.92 1.74 22.21
N GLU A 483 -43.92 3.05 22.44
CA GLU A 483 -43.78 4.05 21.39
C GLU A 483 -42.36 4.06 20.83
N ILE A 484 -41.34 3.94 21.70
CA ILE A 484 -39.94 3.78 21.27
C ILE A 484 -39.80 2.56 20.36
N GLN A 485 -40.32 1.40 20.78
CA GLN A 485 -40.29 0.17 19.98
C GLN A 485 -41.05 0.32 18.67
N ARG A 486 -42.22 0.99 18.68
CA ARG A 486 -42.99 1.29 17.46
C ARG A 486 -42.19 2.13 16.48
N LEU A 487 -41.52 3.18 16.94
CA LEU A 487 -40.68 4.05 16.12
C LEU A 487 -39.55 3.23 15.46
N LEU A 488 -38.78 2.48 16.26
CA LEU A 488 -37.69 1.64 15.76
C LEU A 488 -38.16 0.60 14.73
N GLN A 489 -39.27 -0.10 15.00
CA GLN A 489 -39.85 -1.09 14.07
C GLN A 489 -40.32 -0.48 12.75
N MET A 490 -40.76 0.78 12.77
CA MET A 490 -41.17 1.51 11.57
C MET A 490 -40.00 2.18 10.83
N GLY A 491 -38.76 2.02 11.32
CA GLY A 491 -37.59 2.74 10.81
C GLY A 491 -37.70 4.26 11.00
N GLN A 492 -38.52 4.69 11.97
CA GLN A 492 -38.71 6.09 12.33
C GLN A 492 -37.94 6.39 13.61
N ASN A 493 -37.52 7.64 13.76
CA ASN A 493 -36.80 8.11 14.94
C ASN A 493 -37.46 9.35 15.55
N ALA A 494 -38.65 9.73 15.10
CA ALA A 494 -39.29 10.95 15.55
C ALA A 494 -40.82 10.82 15.65
N ARG A 495 -41.40 11.52 16.63
CA ARG A 495 -42.84 11.64 16.85
C ARG A 495 -43.24 13.11 16.97
N ALA A 496 -44.39 13.48 16.41
CA ALA A 496 -44.98 14.79 16.63
C ALA A 496 -45.65 14.89 18.02
N LEU A 497 -45.40 15.99 18.71
CA LEU A 497 -45.95 16.30 20.03
C LEU A 497 -47.18 17.21 19.93
N PRO A 498 -48.06 17.25 20.95
CA PRO A 498 -49.23 18.14 20.96
C PRO A 498 -48.88 19.63 20.82
N ASN A 499 -47.67 20.02 21.24
CA ASN A 499 -47.14 21.39 21.13
C ASN A 499 -46.65 21.75 19.71
N GLY A 500 -46.73 20.83 18.74
CA GLY A 500 -46.29 21.03 17.35
C GLY A 500 -44.79 20.83 17.11
N ARG A 501 -44.01 20.46 18.14
CA ARG A 501 -42.60 20.07 18.04
C ARG A 501 -42.45 18.57 17.76
N PHE A 502 -41.23 18.14 17.45
CA PHE A 502 -40.88 16.74 17.25
C PHE A 502 -40.00 16.23 18.39
N ALA A 503 -40.43 15.18 19.07
CA ALA A 503 -39.56 14.39 19.94
C ALA A 503 -38.74 13.44 19.07
N VAL A 504 -37.41 13.53 19.14
CA VAL A 504 -36.50 12.77 18.28
C VAL A 504 -35.61 11.86 19.11
N LEU A 505 -35.73 10.57 18.85
CA LEU A 505 -34.96 9.48 19.43
C LEU A 505 -33.61 9.34 18.72
N ASP A 506 -32.58 8.93 19.48
CA ASP A 506 -31.33 8.43 18.92
C ASP A 506 -31.36 6.89 18.91
N PRO A 507 -31.56 6.24 17.75
CA PRO A 507 -31.66 4.78 17.69
C PRO A 507 -30.41 4.07 18.22
N ALA A 508 -29.23 4.61 17.89
CA ALA A 508 -27.95 4.04 18.33
C ALA A 508 -27.84 4.00 19.86
N LEU A 509 -28.23 5.10 20.53
CA LEU A 509 -28.27 5.11 21.99
C LEU A 509 -29.22 4.05 22.55
N VAL A 510 -30.39 3.84 21.94
CA VAL A 510 -31.33 2.82 22.43
C VAL A 510 -30.77 1.41 22.27
N ASP A 511 -30.10 1.14 21.14
CA ASP A 511 -29.43 -0.13 20.89
C ASP A 511 -28.30 -0.35 21.90
N ASP A 512 -27.41 0.64 22.09
CA ASP A 512 -26.31 0.60 23.06
C ASP A 512 -26.82 0.33 24.49
N LEU A 513 -27.89 1.03 24.92
CA LEU A 513 -28.46 0.82 26.25
C LEU A 513 -29.17 -0.53 26.38
N SER A 514 -29.74 -1.06 25.28
CA SER A 514 -30.36 -2.38 25.28
C SER A 514 -29.32 -3.48 25.38
N GLU A 515 -28.19 -3.33 24.69
CA GLU A 515 -27.03 -4.23 24.79
C GLU A 515 -26.42 -4.20 26.20
N ALA A 516 -26.19 -3.00 26.76
CA ALA A 516 -25.67 -2.88 28.12
C ALA A 516 -26.60 -3.50 29.18
N VAL A 517 -27.92 -3.37 29.01
CA VAL A 517 -28.87 -4.07 29.88
C VAL A 517 -28.79 -5.58 29.69
N ALA A 518 -28.65 -6.08 28.46
CA ALA A 518 -28.55 -7.51 28.16
C ALA A 518 -27.27 -8.15 28.72
N ASP A 519 -26.13 -7.44 28.67
CA ASP A 519 -24.84 -7.88 29.25
C ASP A 519 -24.90 -8.12 30.76
N CYS A 520 -25.88 -7.51 31.44
CA CYS A 520 -26.11 -7.69 32.86
C CYS A 520 -26.85 -8.99 33.21
N ASP A 521 -27.25 -9.79 32.21
CA ASP A 521 -28.10 -10.99 32.34
C ASP A 521 -29.32 -10.74 33.26
N PRO A 522 -30.17 -9.76 32.93
CA PRO A 522 -31.20 -9.27 33.84
C PRO A 522 -32.36 -10.24 33.94
N ARG A 523 -32.96 -10.32 35.13
CA ARG A 523 -34.27 -10.94 35.31
C ARG A 523 -35.36 -9.90 35.08
N GLN A 524 -36.26 -10.16 34.14
CA GLN A 524 -37.36 -9.22 33.90
C GLN A 524 -38.54 -9.51 34.83
N ALA A 525 -38.64 -8.75 35.92
CA ALA A 525 -39.73 -8.89 36.89
C ALA A 525 -41.10 -8.45 36.31
N ARG A 526 -41.08 -7.38 35.49
CA ARG A 526 -42.25 -6.87 34.74
C ARG A 526 -41.77 -6.13 33.49
N PRO A 527 -42.62 -5.93 32.46
CA PRO A 527 -42.20 -5.26 31.23
C PRO A 527 -41.53 -3.91 31.51
N GLY A 528 -40.27 -3.75 31.09
CA GLY A 528 -39.50 -2.52 31.23
C GLY A 528 -38.79 -2.30 32.59
N LEU A 529 -38.96 -3.21 33.56
CA LEU A 529 -38.21 -3.19 34.83
C LEU A 529 -37.33 -4.45 34.92
N PHE A 530 -36.03 -4.23 35.07
CA PHE A 530 -35.00 -5.26 35.08
C PHE A 530 -34.44 -5.41 36.49
N GLU A 531 -34.47 -6.62 37.05
CA GLU A 531 -33.72 -6.97 38.24
C GLU A 531 -32.31 -7.41 37.83
N ILE A 532 -31.31 -6.70 38.36
CA ILE A 532 -29.90 -6.85 37.99
C ILE A 532 -29.10 -7.16 39.25
N ASP A 533 -28.13 -8.07 39.12
CA ASP A 533 -27.22 -8.43 40.20
C ASP A 533 -26.29 -7.25 40.52
N HIS A 534 -26.06 -6.99 41.81
CA HIS A 534 -25.21 -5.91 42.30
C HIS A 534 -23.81 -5.88 41.66
N ARG A 535 -23.27 -7.02 41.21
CA ARG A 535 -21.96 -7.08 40.53
C ARG A 535 -21.88 -6.21 39.26
N HIS A 536 -23.01 -5.91 38.61
CA HIS A 536 -23.06 -5.10 37.40
C HIS A 536 -23.22 -3.58 37.67
N ALA A 537 -23.29 -3.15 38.94
CA ALA A 537 -23.50 -1.74 39.27
C ALA A 537 -22.38 -0.81 38.75
N ALA A 538 -21.12 -1.25 38.81
CA ALA A 538 -19.99 -0.45 38.31
C ALA A 538 -20.02 -0.31 36.78
N TYR A 539 -20.34 -1.40 36.07
CA TYR A 539 -20.52 -1.41 34.62
C TYR A 539 -21.61 -0.42 34.19
N LEU A 540 -22.80 -0.48 34.80
CA LEU A 540 -23.91 0.43 34.47
C LEU A 540 -23.61 1.90 34.77
N ARG A 541 -22.80 2.19 35.80
CA ARG A 541 -22.31 3.55 36.06
C ARG A 541 -21.43 4.04 34.92
N GLU A 542 -20.46 3.22 34.50
CA GLU A 542 -19.55 3.56 33.40
C GLU A 542 -20.31 3.71 32.07
N THR A 543 -21.29 2.84 31.79
CA THR A 543 -22.20 2.98 30.65
C THR A 543 -22.97 4.31 30.72
N ALA A 544 -23.54 4.65 31.88
CA ALA A 544 -24.30 5.89 32.02
C ALA A 544 -23.43 7.13 31.77
N GLU A 545 -22.20 7.15 32.30
CA GLU A 545 -21.24 8.23 32.10
C GLU A 545 -20.80 8.32 30.62
N ALA A 546 -20.42 7.20 30.00
CA ALA A 546 -19.94 7.15 28.62
C ALA A 546 -21.02 7.53 27.59
N SER A 547 -22.27 7.10 27.82
CA SER A 547 -23.41 7.38 26.95
C SER A 547 -24.12 8.69 27.29
N GLY A 548 -23.70 9.41 28.33
CA GLY A 548 -24.34 10.66 28.78
C GLY A 548 -25.77 10.46 29.29
N VAL A 549 -26.10 9.28 29.82
CA VAL A 549 -27.41 8.92 30.35
C VAL A 549 -27.54 9.42 31.78
N ALA A 550 -28.66 10.09 32.08
CA ALA A 550 -28.93 10.58 33.42
C ALA A 550 -29.22 9.41 34.38
N VAL A 551 -28.91 9.59 35.66
CA VAL A 551 -29.21 8.61 36.71
C VAL A 551 -30.21 9.21 37.69
N SER A 552 -31.23 8.44 38.05
CA SER A 552 -32.25 8.79 39.04
C SER A 552 -32.53 7.64 40.00
N GLY A 553 -33.24 7.93 41.09
CA GLY A 553 -33.51 6.95 42.14
C GLY A 553 -32.30 6.65 43.03
N LYS A 554 -32.26 5.45 43.62
CA LYS A 554 -31.19 5.03 44.55
C LYS A 554 -30.12 4.21 43.83
N ALA A 555 -29.10 4.90 43.32
CA ALA A 555 -28.02 4.29 42.55
C ALA A 555 -27.30 3.15 43.32
N PRO A 556 -27.17 1.95 42.73
CA PRO A 556 -26.70 0.75 43.44
C PRO A 556 -25.20 0.77 43.79
N TRP A 557 -24.41 1.58 43.08
CA TRP A 557 -22.98 1.77 43.34
C TRP A 557 -22.68 2.72 44.51
N THR A 558 -23.69 3.27 45.17
CA THR A 558 -23.52 4.04 46.42
C THR A 558 -23.51 3.13 47.66
N ARG A 559 -23.67 1.82 47.49
CA ARG A 559 -23.59 0.84 48.58
C ARG A 559 -22.13 0.71 49.05
N ALA A 560 -21.89 1.03 50.33
CA ALA A 560 -20.65 0.66 50.98
C ALA A 560 -20.53 -0.89 50.96
N PRO A 561 -19.36 -1.47 50.63
CA PRO A 561 -19.18 -2.92 50.62
C PRO A 561 -19.62 -3.50 51.97
N ALA A 562 -20.36 -4.62 51.93
CA ALA A 562 -20.99 -5.21 53.11
C ALA A 562 -19.97 -5.67 54.17
N GLU A 563 -18.73 -5.91 53.76
CA GLU A 563 -17.54 -6.05 54.60
C GLU A 563 -16.35 -5.52 53.79
N LYS A 564 -15.51 -4.66 54.38
CA LYS A 564 -14.20 -4.36 53.78
C LYS A 564 -13.37 -5.63 53.87
N LEU A 565 -13.02 -6.22 52.72
CA LEU A 565 -11.97 -7.23 52.67
C LEU A 565 -10.69 -6.59 53.20
N ALA A 566 -10.20 -7.10 54.34
CA ALA A 566 -8.94 -6.63 54.90
C ALA A 566 -7.81 -7.34 54.16
N PHE A 567 -7.08 -6.60 53.33
CA PHE A 567 -5.82 -7.08 52.79
C PHE A 567 -4.72 -6.93 53.85
N GLY A 568 -3.93 -7.98 54.03
CA GLY A 568 -2.72 -7.93 54.85
C GLY A 568 -1.63 -7.07 54.20
N ASP A 569 -0.64 -6.69 55.00
CA ASP A 569 0.59 -6.07 54.48
C ASP A 569 1.28 -7.02 53.50
N LEU A 570 1.76 -6.48 52.38
CA LEU A 570 2.54 -7.21 51.38
C LEU A 570 3.93 -7.59 51.92
N GLY A 571 4.39 -6.97 53.01
CA GLY A 571 5.66 -7.30 53.67
C GLY A 571 6.84 -7.18 52.72
N ASP A 572 7.71 -8.20 52.71
CA ASP A 572 8.92 -8.24 51.87
C ASP A 572 8.61 -8.20 50.36
N LEU A 573 7.40 -8.59 49.95
CA LEU A 573 6.97 -8.54 48.55
C LEU A 573 6.86 -7.08 48.07
N ALA A 574 6.42 -6.15 48.92
CA ALA A 574 6.30 -4.74 48.56
C ALA A 574 7.63 -4.14 48.09
N ALA A 575 8.75 -4.58 48.68
CA ALA A 575 10.09 -4.13 48.32
C ALA A 575 10.63 -4.77 47.02
N THR A 576 9.97 -5.82 46.52
CA THR A 576 10.38 -6.57 45.32
C THR A 576 9.61 -6.14 44.07
N LEU A 577 8.39 -5.62 44.23
CA LEU A 577 7.53 -5.19 43.13
C LEU A 577 8.08 -3.95 42.42
N ARG A 578 8.09 -3.98 41.08
CA ARG A 578 8.30 -2.76 40.28
C ARG A 578 7.11 -1.82 40.41
N PRO A 579 7.24 -0.51 40.14
CA PRO A 579 6.15 0.46 40.32
C PRO A 579 4.82 0.04 39.67
N TYR A 580 4.85 -0.44 38.43
CA TYR A 580 3.65 -0.89 37.73
C TYR A 580 3.03 -2.18 38.31
N GLN A 581 3.83 -3.04 38.93
CA GLN A 581 3.34 -4.27 39.57
C GLN A 581 2.65 -3.95 40.90
N ALA A 582 3.18 -2.99 41.65
CA ALA A 582 2.52 -2.47 42.85
C ALA A 582 1.15 -1.84 42.52
N GLU A 583 1.07 -1.09 41.42
CA GLU A 583 -0.21 -0.57 40.88
C GLU A 583 -1.17 -1.71 40.51
N GLY A 584 -0.67 -2.77 39.87
CA GLY A 584 -1.47 -3.95 39.53
C GLY A 584 -2.01 -4.70 40.75
N VAL A 585 -1.21 -4.89 41.81
CA VAL A 585 -1.68 -5.48 43.09
C VAL A 585 -2.75 -4.62 43.73
N ALA A 586 -2.55 -3.31 43.81
CA ALA A 586 -3.54 -2.38 44.36
C ALA A 586 -4.85 -2.40 43.55
N TRP A 587 -4.76 -2.51 42.22
CA TRP A 587 -5.93 -2.66 41.35
C TRP A 587 -6.69 -3.98 41.62
N LEU A 588 -5.99 -5.11 41.73
CA LEU A 588 -6.60 -6.41 42.06
C LEU A 588 -7.27 -6.41 43.44
N GLN A 589 -6.63 -5.80 44.44
CA GLN A 589 -7.20 -5.62 45.78
C GLN A 589 -8.49 -4.78 45.72
N SER A 590 -8.49 -3.68 44.96
CA SER A 590 -9.68 -2.85 44.73
C SER A 590 -10.81 -3.62 44.03
N LEU A 591 -10.50 -4.51 43.08
CA LEU A 591 -11.50 -5.39 42.45
C LEU A 591 -12.10 -6.36 43.48
N ALA A 592 -11.25 -7.04 44.25
CA ALA A 592 -11.68 -7.98 45.27
C ALA A 592 -12.52 -7.31 46.36
N GLU A 593 -12.14 -6.11 46.84
CA GLU A 593 -12.92 -5.27 47.76
C GLU A 593 -14.35 -4.98 47.27
N ARG A 594 -14.53 -4.95 45.95
CA ARG A 594 -15.83 -4.71 45.29
C ARG A 594 -16.55 -6.01 44.92
N GLY A 595 -16.03 -7.17 45.33
CA GLY A 595 -16.56 -8.49 45.00
C GLY A 595 -16.38 -8.88 43.53
N MET A 596 -15.42 -8.25 42.83
CA MET A 596 -15.13 -8.49 41.42
C MET A 596 -13.87 -9.35 41.24
N GLY A 597 -13.82 -10.12 40.16
CA GLY A 597 -12.59 -10.77 39.67
C GLY A 597 -11.89 -9.91 38.61
N GLY A 598 -10.61 -10.17 38.36
CA GLY A 598 -9.83 -9.51 37.31
C GLY A 598 -9.10 -10.54 36.45
N ILE A 599 -8.89 -10.21 35.17
CA ILE A 599 -8.04 -10.98 34.26
C ILE A 599 -6.80 -10.13 33.98
N LEU A 600 -5.62 -10.65 34.31
CA LEU A 600 -4.34 -9.99 34.03
C LEU A 600 -3.79 -10.49 32.70
N ALA A 601 -3.28 -9.57 31.89
CA ALA A 601 -2.47 -9.92 30.73
C ALA A 601 -1.06 -10.37 31.18
N ASP A 602 -0.49 -11.33 30.45
CA ASP A 602 0.77 -12.04 30.77
C ASP A 602 1.97 -11.10 30.98
N ASP A 603 2.01 -9.95 30.28
CA ASP A 603 3.09 -8.96 30.36
C ASP A 603 3.24 -8.27 31.73
N MET A 604 2.27 -8.41 32.64
CA MET A 604 2.32 -7.79 33.97
C MET A 604 3.28 -8.51 34.93
N GLY A 605 3.61 -9.80 34.69
CA GLY A 605 4.53 -10.58 35.52
C GLY A 605 4.18 -10.59 37.01
N LEU A 606 2.88 -10.56 37.34
CA LEU A 606 2.32 -10.50 38.69
C LEU A 606 1.97 -11.88 39.26
#